data_AF-A0A3P6GBR4-F1
#
_entry.id   AF-A0A3P6GBR4-F1
#
_cell.length_a   1.000
_cell.length_b   1.000
_cell.length_c   1.000
_cell.angle_alpha   90.00
_cell.angle_beta   90.00
_cell.angle_gamma   90.00
#
_symmetry.space_group_name_H-M   'P 1'
#
loop_
_entity.id
_entity.type
_entity.pdbx_description
1 polymer ?
#
loop_
_entity_poly.entity_id
_entity_poly.type
_entity_poly.pdbx_seq_one_letter_code
_entity_poly.pdbx_strand_id
1 'polypeptide(L)'
;MADSTSLIVNKQTKGGWNAAVFIMVVEMTERFAFYGLASNLMTFLTNELGQSTATAAKHINTWLGVSYLFPILGAFLADSILGRFKTVLLSSFVYLLGMVMLPLSVTVVAPRLREKAFFMALYVMAVGEGGHKPCVMTFAADQFGEASAEEKATKTSFFNYWYLSIVLGSSIAVLALIFIQERVSWLAGFSVIAGSVGIAVLIFLIGIPRYQNKFRWEALSHESCSSHRSCF
;
A
#
# COMPACT_ATOMS: atom_id res chain seq x y z
N MET A 1 -21.70 47.42 -5.03
CA MET A 1 -20.34 47.11 -5.51
C MET A 1 -19.64 46.41 -4.35
N ALA A 2 -19.90 45.11 -4.20
CA ALA A 2 -19.34 44.29 -3.13
C ALA A 2 -18.06 43.64 -3.65
N ASP A 3 -17.02 43.77 -2.86
CA ASP A 3 -15.64 43.43 -3.14
C ASP A 3 -15.44 41.92 -3.37
N SER A 4 -15.17 41.55 -4.63
CA SER A 4 -14.83 40.20 -5.09
C SER A 4 -13.52 39.66 -4.49
N THR A 5 -12.80 40.47 -3.71
CA THR A 5 -11.54 40.10 -3.03
C THR A 5 -11.76 39.28 -1.75
N SER A 6 -13.01 39.11 -1.29
CA SER A 6 -13.33 38.33 -0.07
C SER A 6 -13.59 36.83 -0.30
N LEU A 7 -13.68 36.38 -1.56
CA LEU A 7 -13.77 34.96 -1.93
C LEU A 7 -12.40 34.30 -2.10
N ILE A 8 -11.36 34.86 -1.47
CA ILE A 8 -10.17 34.10 -1.08
C ILE A 8 -10.60 33.21 0.09
N VAL A 9 -11.51 32.29 -0.20
CA VAL A 9 -11.81 31.12 0.61
C VAL A 9 -10.45 30.56 0.99
N ASN A 10 -10.18 30.51 2.29
CA ASN A 10 -9.04 29.87 2.91
C ASN A 10 -8.82 28.48 2.26
N LYS A 11 -8.07 28.45 1.16
CA LYS A 11 -7.89 27.27 0.33
C LYS A 11 -6.82 26.48 1.05
N GLN A 12 -7.23 25.73 2.07
CA GLN A 12 -6.43 24.64 2.60
C GLN A 12 -5.94 23.84 1.39
N THR A 13 -4.64 23.96 1.08
CA THR A 13 -3.98 23.34 -0.06
C THR A 13 -3.85 21.85 0.23
N LYS A 14 -4.96 21.13 0.04
CA LYS A 14 -4.98 19.66 0.05
C LYS A 14 -4.21 19.14 -1.17
N GLY A 15 -3.51 18.02 -1.00
CA GLY A 15 -2.68 17.41 -2.05
C GLY A 15 -1.20 17.81 -1.98
N GLY A 16 -0.52 17.63 -3.11
CA GLY A 16 0.92 17.82 -3.29
C GLY A 16 1.76 16.90 -2.41
N TRP A 17 2.99 17.33 -2.16
CA TRP A 17 3.96 16.62 -1.31
C TRP A 17 3.45 16.37 0.11
N ASN A 18 2.69 17.32 0.67
CA ASN A 18 2.12 17.20 2.01
C ASN A 18 1.14 16.03 2.15
N ALA A 19 0.55 15.57 1.07
CA ALA A 19 -0.28 14.36 1.02
C ALA A 19 0.55 13.14 0.57
N ALA A 20 1.34 13.30 -0.49
CA ALA A 20 2.05 12.22 -1.14
C ALA A 20 3.06 11.51 -0.21
N VAL A 21 3.70 12.24 0.72
CA VAL A 21 4.66 11.64 1.66
C VAL A 21 4.02 10.57 2.53
N PHE A 22 2.79 10.78 3.02
CA PHE A 22 2.08 9.79 3.82
C PHE A 22 1.83 8.50 3.02
N ILE A 23 1.48 8.64 1.73
CA ILE A 23 1.17 7.52 0.85
C ILE A 23 2.47 6.80 0.41
N MET A 24 3.56 7.53 0.17
CA MET A 24 4.88 6.97 -0.12
C MET A 24 5.42 6.12 1.03
N VAL A 25 5.24 6.56 2.28
CA VAL A 25 5.65 5.77 3.45
C VAL A 25 4.91 4.44 3.50
N VAL A 26 3.61 4.45 3.19
CA VAL A 26 2.80 3.22 3.13
C VAL A 26 3.33 2.26 2.07
N GLU A 27 3.62 2.76 0.86
CA GLU A 27 4.22 1.94 -0.19
C GLU A 27 5.60 1.41 0.23
N MET A 28 6.47 2.25 0.77
CA MET A 28 7.80 1.85 1.23
C MET A 28 7.72 0.72 2.25
N THR A 29 6.83 0.85 3.24
CA THR A 29 6.63 -0.15 4.29
C THR A 29 6.00 -1.42 3.74
N GLU A 30 5.05 -1.32 2.82
CA GLU A 30 4.44 -2.49 2.18
C GLU A 30 5.47 -3.27 1.35
N ARG A 31 6.34 -2.58 0.59
CA ARG A 31 7.47 -3.23 -0.11
C ARG A 31 8.45 -3.88 0.87
N PHE A 32 8.79 -3.19 1.96
CA PHE A 32 9.61 -3.75 3.04
C PHE A 32 9.01 -5.04 3.60
N ALA A 33 7.71 -5.03 3.86
CA ALA A 33 6.98 -6.14 4.43
C ALA A 33 6.88 -7.34 3.48
N PHE A 34 6.52 -7.09 2.21
CA PHE A 34 6.42 -8.12 1.18
C PHE A 34 7.76 -8.79 0.89
N TYR A 35 8.82 -8.01 0.63
CA TYR A 35 10.14 -8.58 0.33
C TYR A 35 10.80 -9.17 1.58
N GLY A 36 10.54 -8.63 2.77
CA GLY A 36 11.01 -9.20 4.03
C GLY A 36 10.43 -10.57 4.34
N LEU A 37 9.18 -10.81 3.94
CA LEU A 37 8.59 -12.14 4.00
C LEU A 37 9.10 -13.03 2.87
N ALA A 38 9.01 -12.57 1.62
CA ALA A 38 9.29 -13.38 0.44
C ALA A 38 10.74 -13.87 0.37
N SER A 39 11.70 -13.02 0.76
CA SER A 39 13.14 -13.31 0.64
C SER A 39 13.62 -14.48 1.50
N ASN A 40 12.95 -14.75 2.62
CA ASN A 40 13.33 -15.83 3.54
C ASN A 40 12.24 -16.89 3.72
N LEU A 41 11.19 -16.82 2.90
CA LEU A 41 10.05 -17.73 3.00
C LEU A 41 10.45 -19.19 2.75
N MET A 42 11.41 -19.43 1.83
CA MET A 42 11.93 -20.77 1.57
C MET A 42 12.49 -21.40 2.84
N THR A 43 13.38 -20.70 3.53
CA THR A 43 14.01 -21.15 4.78
C THR A 43 12.96 -21.44 5.85
N PHE A 44 11.93 -20.60 5.97
CA PHE A 44 10.83 -20.85 6.92
C PHE A 44 10.09 -22.15 6.60
N LEU A 45 9.68 -22.34 5.35
CA LEU A 45 8.90 -23.51 4.94
C LEU A 45 9.71 -24.81 5.07
N THR A 46 11.00 -24.80 4.74
CA THR A 46 11.85 -25.99 4.82
C THR A 46 12.30 -26.30 6.25
N ASN A 47 12.72 -25.29 7.01
CA ASN A 47 13.36 -25.51 8.30
C ASN A 47 12.36 -25.53 9.46
N GLU A 48 11.32 -24.68 9.44
CA GLU A 48 10.35 -24.58 10.53
C GLU A 48 9.10 -25.42 10.29
N LEU A 49 8.62 -25.48 9.05
CA LEU A 49 7.45 -26.30 8.70
C LEU A 49 7.82 -27.70 8.18
N GLY A 50 9.12 -27.98 7.98
CA GLY A 50 9.61 -29.30 7.59
C GLY A 50 9.19 -29.73 6.18
N GLN A 51 8.84 -28.80 5.30
CA GLN A 51 8.47 -29.11 3.93
C GLN A 51 9.70 -29.51 3.10
N SER A 52 9.51 -30.40 2.12
CA SER A 52 10.54 -30.65 1.11
C SER A 52 10.77 -29.38 0.25
N THR A 53 11.99 -29.20 -0.27
CA THR A 53 12.31 -28.04 -1.13
C THR A 53 11.37 -27.93 -2.33
N ALA A 54 10.96 -29.06 -2.92
CA ALA A 54 10.03 -29.08 -4.05
C ALA A 54 8.62 -28.62 -3.64
N THR A 55 8.13 -29.07 -2.48
CA THR A 55 6.84 -28.65 -1.92
C THR A 55 6.85 -27.18 -1.54
N ALA A 56 7.89 -26.71 -0.86
CA ALA A 56 8.06 -25.32 -0.47
C ALA A 56 8.10 -24.40 -1.70
N ALA A 57 8.89 -24.75 -2.72
CA ALA A 57 8.95 -23.99 -3.97
C ALA A 57 7.57 -23.89 -4.67
N LYS A 58 6.82 -24.99 -4.70
CA LYS A 58 5.45 -25.00 -5.24
C LYS A 58 4.55 -24.01 -4.47
N HIS A 59 4.58 -24.03 -3.14
CA HIS A 59 3.79 -23.13 -2.32
C HIS A 59 4.18 -21.66 -2.52
N ILE A 60 5.47 -21.35 -2.55
CA ILE A 60 5.97 -19.99 -2.79
C ILE A 60 5.54 -19.49 -4.17
N ASN A 61 5.74 -20.28 -5.23
CA ASN A 61 5.34 -19.90 -6.58
C ASN A 61 3.82 -19.74 -6.72
N THR A 62 3.05 -20.58 -6.03
CA THR A 62 1.59 -20.46 -5.98
C THR A 62 1.18 -19.15 -5.30
N TRP A 63 1.76 -18.84 -4.13
CA TRP A 63 1.48 -17.60 -3.41
C TRP A 63 1.87 -16.36 -4.24
N LEU A 64 3.05 -16.35 -4.86
CA LEU A 64 3.46 -15.28 -5.77
C LEU A 64 2.49 -15.11 -6.94
N GLY A 65 2.09 -16.21 -7.59
CA GLY A 65 1.11 -16.17 -8.67
C GLY A 65 -0.22 -15.56 -8.22
N VAL A 66 -0.71 -15.94 -7.05
CA VAL A 66 -1.91 -15.36 -6.43
C VAL A 66 -1.72 -13.86 -6.17
N SER A 67 -0.62 -13.43 -5.54
CA SER A 67 -0.29 -12.03 -5.27
C SER A 67 -0.18 -11.15 -6.52
N TYR A 68 0.11 -11.72 -7.69
CA TYR A 68 0.14 -10.99 -8.97
C TYR A 68 -1.20 -10.99 -9.72
N LEU A 69 -2.08 -11.96 -9.47
CA LEU A 69 -3.42 -12.01 -10.08
C LEU A 69 -4.44 -11.16 -9.34
N PHE A 70 -4.38 -11.14 -8.00
CA PHE A 70 -5.31 -10.37 -7.17
C PHE A 70 -5.37 -8.86 -7.49
N PRO A 71 -4.27 -8.19 -7.89
CA PRO A 71 -4.30 -6.83 -8.42
C PRO A 71 -5.31 -6.57 -9.54
N ILE A 72 -5.57 -7.55 -10.40
CA ILE A 72 -6.55 -7.41 -11.48
C ILE A 72 -7.96 -7.24 -10.89
N LEU A 73 -8.31 -8.06 -9.90
CA LEU A 73 -9.59 -7.98 -9.20
C LEU A 73 -9.69 -6.69 -8.37
N GLY A 74 -8.60 -6.31 -7.70
CA GLY A 74 -8.53 -5.07 -6.91
C GLY A 74 -8.75 -3.82 -7.77
N ALA A 75 -8.13 -3.77 -8.95
CA ALA A 75 -8.32 -2.68 -9.91
C ALA A 75 -9.78 -2.59 -10.38
N PHE A 76 -10.37 -3.73 -10.76
CA PHE A 76 -11.77 -3.77 -11.16
C PHE A 76 -12.70 -3.24 -10.06
N LEU A 77 -12.51 -3.67 -8.80
CA LEU A 77 -13.32 -3.21 -7.67
C LEU A 77 -13.16 -1.70 -7.39
N ALA A 78 -11.94 -1.18 -7.55
CA ALA A 78 -11.68 0.25 -7.37
C ALA A 78 -12.33 1.11 -8.44
N ASP A 79 -12.29 0.69 -9.71
CA ASP A 79 -12.80 1.48 -10.81
C ASP A 79 -14.33 1.35 -10.97
N SER A 80 -14.93 0.22 -10.58
CA SER A 80 -16.37 -0.03 -10.79
C SER A 80 -17.28 0.25 -9.59
N ILE A 81 -16.80 0.06 -8.34
CA ILE A 81 -17.69 0.06 -7.16
C ILE A 81 -17.22 1.03 -6.07
N LEU A 82 -15.99 0.88 -5.58
CA LEU A 82 -15.58 1.50 -4.32
C LEU A 82 -14.89 2.86 -4.48
N GLY A 83 -14.25 3.09 -5.62
CA GLY A 83 -13.31 4.21 -5.80
C GLY A 83 -11.96 3.93 -5.14
N ARG A 84 -10.91 4.55 -5.70
CA ARG A 84 -9.50 4.30 -5.34
C ARG A 84 -9.21 4.41 -3.85
N PHE A 85 -9.61 5.52 -3.20
CA PHE A 85 -9.31 5.74 -1.78
C PHE A 85 -9.91 4.68 -0.87
N LYS A 86 -11.19 4.30 -1.08
CA LYS A 86 -11.85 3.28 -0.25
C LYS A 86 -11.26 1.89 -0.47
N THR A 87 -10.89 1.56 -1.71
CA THR A 87 -10.20 0.30 -2.01
C THR A 87 -8.86 0.24 -1.29
N VAL A 88 -8.03 1.29 -1.39
CA VAL A 88 -6.74 1.33 -0.66
C VAL A 88 -6.96 1.16 0.84
N LEU A 89 -7.91 1.91 1.42
CA LEU A 89 -8.18 1.86 2.86
C LEU A 89 -8.61 0.45 3.32
N LEU A 90 -9.57 -0.18 2.63
CA LEU A 90 -10.05 -1.52 2.96
C LEU A 90 -8.92 -2.55 2.79
N SER A 91 -8.19 -2.48 1.68
CA SER A 91 -7.07 -3.34 1.39
C SER A 91 -5.95 -3.24 2.41
N SER A 92 -5.63 -2.04 2.90
CA SER A 92 -4.64 -1.83 3.96
C SER A 92 -5.02 -2.55 5.26
N PHE A 93 -6.30 -2.56 5.64
CA PHE A 93 -6.75 -3.31 6.81
C PHE A 93 -6.72 -4.83 6.59
N VAL A 94 -7.10 -5.32 5.42
CA VAL A 94 -7.01 -6.76 5.08
C VAL A 94 -5.54 -7.21 5.03
N TYR A 95 -4.66 -6.38 4.48
CA TYR A 95 -3.22 -6.63 4.46
C TYR A 95 -2.64 -6.68 5.87
N LEU A 96 -2.98 -5.71 6.72
CA LEU A 96 -2.59 -5.70 8.13
C LEU A 96 -3.10 -6.94 8.88
N LEU A 97 -4.34 -7.38 8.63
CA LEU A 97 -4.88 -8.60 9.20
C LEU A 97 -4.02 -9.81 8.84
N GLY A 98 -3.71 -10.00 7.54
CA GLY A 98 -2.83 -11.08 7.10
C GLY A 98 -1.45 -11.02 7.77
N MET A 99 -0.89 -9.81 7.89
CA MET A 99 0.40 -9.60 8.55
C MET A 99 0.39 -9.92 10.05
N VAL A 100 -0.69 -9.60 10.78
CA VAL A 100 -0.84 -9.94 12.20
C VAL A 100 -1.09 -11.44 12.39
N MET A 101 -1.75 -12.11 11.43
CA MET A 101 -1.96 -13.55 11.49
C MET A 101 -0.66 -14.36 11.34
N LEU A 102 0.36 -13.84 10.65
CA LEU A 102 1.66 -14.53 10.51
C LEU A 102 2.35 -14.82 11.86
N PRO A 103 2.66 -13.84 12.73
CA PRO A 103 3.27 -14.12 14.04
C PRO A 103 2.34 -14.92 14.96
N LEU A 104 1.01 -14.75 14.86
CA LEU A 104 0.03 -15.55 15.62
C LEU A 104 0.06 -17.02 15.21
N SER A 105 0.27 -17.32 13.92
CA SER A 105 0.38 -18.70 13.43
C SER A 105 1.58 -19.44 14.05
N VAL A 106 2.66 -18.72 14.35
CA VAL A 106 3.88 -19.30 14.96
C VAL A 106 3.70 -19.51 16.47
N THR A 107 2.98 -18.61 17.15
CA THR A 107 2.93 -18.53 18.62
C THR A 107 1.72 -19.21 19.26
N VAL A 108 0.52 -18.88 18.79
CA VAL A 108 -0.74 -19.27 19.46
C VAL A 108 -1.31 -20.56 18.89
N VAL A 109 -1.07 -20.81 17.60
CA VAL A 109 -1.66 -21.96 16.91
C VAL A 109 -0.89 -23.24 17.22
N ALA A 110 -1.63 -24.30 17.56
CA ALA A 110 -1.06 -25.61 17.83
C ALA A 110 -0.19 -26.10 16.65
N PRO A 111 0.94 -26.80 16.89
CA PRO A 111 1.86 -27.22 15.83
C PRO A 111 1.20 -27.97 14.66
N ARG A 112 0.17 -28.78 14.94
CA ARG A 112 -0.60 -29.52 13.92
C ARG A 112 -1.38 -28.64 12.94
N LEU A 113 -1.70 -27.40 13.32
CA LEU A 113 -2.46 -26.44 12.53
C LEU A 113 -1.63 -25.25 12.07
N ARG A 114 -0.38 -25.13 12.51
CA ARG A 114 0.52 -24.02 12.21
C ARG A 114 0.65 -23.76 10.70
N GLU A 115 0.92 -24.80 9.92
CA GLU A 115 1.05 -24.70 8.47
C GLU A 115 -0.22 -24.14 7.81
N LYS A 116 -1.40 -24.68 8.17
CA LYS A 116 -2.68 -24.22 7.63
C LYS A 116 -2.96 -22.77 8.01
N ALA A 117 -2.70 -22.39 9.25
CA ALA A 117 -2.87 -21.02 9.72
C ALA A 117 -1.90 -20.04 9.04
N PHE A 118 -0.65 -20.46 8.81
CA PHE A 118 0.35 -19.66 8.11
C PHE A 118 -0.05 -19.42 6.64
N PHE A 119 -0.49 -20.44 5.92
CA PHE A 119 -0.97 -20.26 4.55
C PHE A 119 -2.26 -19.44 4.48
N MET A 120 -3.17 -19.59 5.45
CA MET A 120 -4.33 -18.72 5.55
C MET A 120 -3.90 -17.25 5.70
N ALA A 121 -2.93 -16.96 6.56
CA ALA A 121 -2.35 -15.62 6.72
C ALA A 121 -1.73 -15.10 5.41
N LEU A 122 -0.95 -15.93 4.70
CA LEU A 122 -0.36 -15.58 3.40
C LEU A 122 -1.41 -15.20 2.36
N TYR A 123 -2.50 -15.96 2.26
CA TYR A 123 -3.55 -15.68 1.28
C TYR A 123 -4.42 -14.48 1.67
N VAL A 124 -4.71 -14.28 2.96
CA VAL A 124 -5.36 -13.05 3.45
C VAL A 124 -4.50 -11.83 3.12
N MET A 125 -3.19 -11.92 3.34
CA MET A 125 -2.25 -10.85 2.97
C MET A 125 -2.24 -10.59 1.46
N ALA A 126 -2.22 -11.63 0.61
CA ALA A 126 -2.29 -11.49 -0.84
C ALA A 126 -3.58 -10.81 -1.33
N VAL A 127 -4.71 -11.07 -0.67
CA VAL A 127 -6.00 -10.39 -0.96
C VAL A 127 -5.89 -8.88 -0.65
N GLY A 128 -5.31 -8.54 0.50
CA GLY A 128 -5.07 -7.14 0.89
C GLY A 128 -4.15 -6.44 -0.10
N GLU A 129 -3.05 -7.10 -0.48
CA GLU A 129 -2.09 -6.61 -1.47
C GLU A 129 -2.76 -6.34 -2.83
N GLY A 130 -3.73 -7.18 -3.20
CA GLY A 130 -4.51 -7.08 -4.43
C GLY A 130 -5.19 -5.73 -4.65
N GLY A 131 -5.84 -5.15 -3.65
CA GLY A 131 -6.41 -3.81 -3.84
C GLY A 131 -5.44 -2.67 -3.56
N HIS A 132 -4.34 -2.93 -2.86
CA HIS A 132 -3.29 -1.95 -2.59
C HIS A 132 -2.51 -1.61 -3.87
N LYS A 133 -1.88 -2.61 -4.50
CA LYS A 133 -0.99 -2.46 -5.66
C LYS A 133 -1.52 -1.59 -6.81
N PRO A 134 -2.74 -1.81 -7.35
CA PRO A 134 -3.23 -1.05 -8.49
C PRO A 134 -3.68 0.38 -8.11
N CYS A 135 -4.00 0.62 -6.84
CA CYS A 135 -4.71 1.84 -6.43
C CYS A 135 -3.84 2.85 -5.69
N VAL A 136 -2.78 2.43 -4.99
CA VAL A 136 -2.01 3.34 -4.11
C VAL A 136 -1.19 4.32 -4.93
N MET A 137 -0.47 3.84 -5.95
CA MET A 137 0.33 4.71 -6.81
C MET A 137 -0.55 5.70 -7.58
N THR A 138 -1.70 5.25 -8.08
CA THR A 138 -2.64 6.13 -8.79
C THR A 138 -3.28 7.14 -7.84
N PHE A 139 -3.62 6.74 -6.61
CA PHE A 139 -4.10 7.65 -5.58
C PHE A 139 -3.03 8.67 -5.14
N ALA A 140 -1.77 8.27 -5.04
CA ALA A 140 -0.65 9.15 -4.73
C ALA A 140 -0.38 10.15 -5.87
N ALA A 141 -0.40 9.68 -7.12
CA ALA A 141 -0.26 10.52 -8.30
C ALA A 141 -1.42 11.53 -8.44
N ASP A 142 -2.62 11.16 -7.98
CA ASP A 142 -3.81 12.03 -7.94
C ASP A 142 -3.68 13.18 -6.92
N GLN A 143 -2.65 13.17 -6.06
CA GLN A 143 -2.35 14.29 -5.17
C GLN A 143 -1.67 15.46 -5.90
N PHE A 144 -1.12 15.25 -7.09
CA PHE A 144 -0.43 16.29 -7.86
C PHE A 144 -1.30 16.83 -8.99
N GLY A 145 -1.21 18.14 -9.23
CA GLY A 145 -1.86 18.81 -10.36
C GLY A 145 -1.18 18.51 -11.71
N GLU A 146 -1.86 18.86 -12.80
CA GLU A 146 -1.38 18.70 -14.18
C GLU A 146 -1.61 19.95 -15.04
N ALA A 147 -1.98 21.08 -14.44
CA ALA A 147 -2.41 22.27 -15.16
C ALA A 147 -1.23 23.06 -15.74
N SER A 148 -0.11 23.14 -15.01
CA SER A 148 1.09 23.88 -15.42
C SER A 148 2.28 22.96 -15.72
N ALA A 149 3.27 23.48 -16.44
CA ALA A 149 4.54 22.77 -16.67
C ALA A 149 5.27 22.47 -15.34
N GLU A 150 5.17 23.37 -14.35
CA GLU A 150 5.75 23.20 -13.02
C GLU A 150 5.08 22.09 -12.21
N GLU A 151 3.74 22.01 -12.26
CA GLU A 151 2.99 20.92 -11.60
C GLU A 151 3.34 19.55 -12.21
N LYS A 152 3.45 19.48 -13.54
CA LYS A 152 3.89 18.26 -14.24
C LYS A 152 5.32 17.87 -13.87
N ALA A 153 6.25 18.83 -13.81
CA ALA A 153 7.62 18.58 -13.38
C ALA A 153 7.67 18.05 -11.94
N THR A 154 6.86 18.63 -11.05
CA THR A 154 6.73 18.18 -9.65
C THR A 154 6.20 16.74 -9.56
N LYS A 155 5.19 16.39 -10.36
CA LYS A 155 4.64 15.04 -10.44
C LYS A 155 5.67 14.03 -10.99
N THR A 156 6.50 14.43 -11.96
CA THR A 156 7.61 13.60 -12.44
C THR A 156 8.65 13.35 -11.34
N SER A 157 9.04 14.39 -10.59
CA SER A 157 9.92 14.22 -9.42
C SER A 157 9.31 13.27 -8.40
N PHE A 158 8.00 13.35 -8.14
CA PHE A 158 7.30 12.40 -7.28
C PHE A 158 7.50 10.94 -7.71
N PHE A 159 7.38 10.62 -8.99
CA PHE A 159 7.62 9.25 -9.45
C PHE A 159 9.07 8.79 -9.20
N ASN A 160 10.06 9.67 -9.34
CA ASN A 160 11.44 9.33 -9.01
C ASN A 160 11.60 8.95 -7.53
N TYR A 161 11.02 9.74 -6.62
CA TYR A 161 11.04 9.44 -5.18
C TYR A 161 10.22 8.20 -4.82
N TRP A 162 9.12 7.95 -5.52
CA TRP A 162 8.30 6.75 -5.37
C TRP A 162 9.10 5.47 -5.68
N TYR A 163 9.82 5.44 -6.80
CA TYR A 163 10.68 4.30 -7.14
C TYR A 163 11.86 4.16 -6.19
N LEU A 164 12.45 5.29 -5.76
CA LEU A 164 13.50 5.28 -4.75
C LEU A 164 12.99 4.66 -3.44
N SER A 165 11.78 5.01 -2.98
CA SER A 165 11.22 4.44 -1.75
C SER A 165 10.94 2.94 -1.87
N ILE A 166 10.47 2.47 -3.04
CA ILE A 166 10.30 1.03 -3.31
C ILE A 166 11.63 0.28 -3.15
N VAL A 167 12.70 0.78 -3.78
CA VAL A 167 14.02 0.15 -3.73
C VAL A 167 14.60 0.19 -2.32
N LEU A 168 14.49 1.32 -1.62
CA LEU A 168 14.95 1.45 -0.24
C LEU A 168 14.23 0.48 0.69
N GLY A 169 12.89 0.44 0.65
CA GLY A 169 12.10 -0.48 1.49
C GLY A 169 12.48 -1.94 1.25
N SER A 170 12.61 -2.33 -0.01
CA SER A 170 12.99 -3.70 -0.41
C SER A 170 14.43 -4.05 0.05
N SER A 171 15.35 -3.11 -0.07
CA SER A 171 16.77 -3.31 0.31
C SER A 171 16.92 -3.46 1.82
N ILE A 172 16.25 -2.61 2.61
CA ILE A 172 16.26 -2.68 4.08
C ILE A 172 15.67 -4.02 4.54
N ALA A 173 14.62 -4.50 3.87
CA ALA A 173 14.00 -5.78 4.20
C ALA A 173 14.98 -6.95 4.06
N VAL A 174 15.66 -7.05 2.91
CA VAL A 174 16.62 -8.14 2.66
C VAL A 174 17.83 -8.04 3.60
N LEU A 175 18.31 -6.83 3.92
CA LEU A 175 19.48 -6.65 4.78
C LEU A 175 19.18 -6.88 6.27
N ALA A 176 18.05 -6.39 6.77
CA ALA A 176 17.76 -6.38 8.19
C ALA A 176 16.82 -7.51 8.62
N LEU A 177 15.74 -7.78 7.87
CA LEU A 177 14.73 -8.76 8.31
C LEU A 177 15.22 -10.19 8.23
N ILE A 178 16.01 -10.55 7.20
CA ILE A 178 16.59 -11.89 7.10
C ILE A 178 17.45 -12.17 8.33
N PHE A 179 18.28 -11.21 8.74
CA PHE A 179 19.09 -11.30 9.95
C PHE A 179 18.22 -11.52 11.20
N ILE A 180 17.15 -10.73 11.38
CA ILE A 180 16.25 -10.86 12.54
C ILE A 180 15.55 -12.23 12.54
N GLN A 181 15.05 -12.68 11.40
CA GLN A 181 14.33 -13.94 11.25
C GLN A 181 15.22 -15.14 11.57
N GLU A 182 16.45 -15.17 11.06
CA GLU A 182 17.35 -16.31 11.22
C GLU A 182 18.15 -16.30 12.53
N ARG A 183 18.51 -15.13 13.05
CA ARG A 183 19.38 -15.00 14.24
C ARG A 183 18.64 -14.74 15.54
N VAL A 184 17.47 -14.10 15.48
CA VAL A 184 16.68 -13.75 16.68
C VAL A 184 15.52 -14.73 16.83
N SER A 185 14.54 -14.67 15.92
CA SER A 185 13.46 -15.66 15.79
C SER A 185 12.51 -15.27 14.66
N TRP A 186 11.79 -16.26 14.14
CA TRP A 186 10.67 -16.05 13.20
C TRP A 186 9.57 -15.18 13.78
N LEU A 187 9.25 -15.34 15.06
CA LEU A 187 8.27 -14.49 15.75
C LEU A 187 8.71 -13.03 15.73
N ALA A 188 9.97 -12.73 16.08
CA ALA A 188 10.48 -11.36 16.06
C ALA A 188 10.42 -10.77 14.64
N GLY A 189 10.88 -11.53 13.64
CA GLY A 189 10.84 -11.10 12.23
C GLY A 189 9.41 -10.78 11.75
N PHE A 190 8.46 -11.70 11.95
CA PHE A 190 7.06 -11.47 11.56
C PHE A 190 6.40 -10.36 12.36
N SER A 191 6.76 -10.18 13.63
CA SER A 191 6.22 -9.09 14.46
C SER A 191 6.74 -7.72 14.03
N VAL A 192 8.02 -7.61 13.62
CA VAL A 192 8.58 -6.37 13.04
C VAL A 192 7.86 -6.01 11.75
N ILE A 193 7.63 -7.00 10.88
CA ILE A 193 6.85 -6.82 9.64
C ILE A 193 5.43 -6.33 9.98
N ALA A 194 4.70 -7.04 10.84
CA ALA A 194 3.33 -6.67 11.21
C ALA A 194 3.24 -5.29 11.88
N GLY A 195 4.15 -5.00 12.81
CA GLY A 195 4.23 -3.71 13.50
C GLY A 195 4.51 -2.55 12.56
N SER A 196 5.45 -2.73 11.61
CA SER A 196 5.75 -1.69 10.62
C SER A 196 4.53 -1.38 9.75
N VAL A 197 3.82 -2.40 9.26
CA VAL A 197 2.57 -2.23 8.51
C VAL A 197 1.50 -1.54 9.35
N GLY A 198 1.36 -1.91 10.63
CA GLY A 198 0.44 -1.24 11.56
C GLY A 198 0.74 0.25 11.69
N ILE A 199 2.02 0.62 11.84
CA ILE A 199 2.47 2.01 11.88
C ILE A 199 2.17 2.73 10.56
N ALA A 200 2.43 2.08 9.41
CA ALA A 200 2.14 2.65 8.10
C ALA A 200 0.65 2.92 7.91
N VAL A 201 -0.23 2.01 8.34
CA VAL A 201 -1.69 2.23 8.32
C VAL A 201 -2.07 3.42 9.19
N LEU A 202 -1.50 3.56 10.40
CA LEU A 202 -1.74 4.73 11.24
C LEU A 202 -1.30 6.04 10.58
N ILE A 203 -0.11 6.05 9.96
CA ILE A 203 0.40 7.19 9.20
C ILE A 203 -0.55 7.52 8.04
N PHE A 204 -1.03 6.51 7.31
CA PHE A 204 -2.02 6.70 6.24
C PHE A 204 -3.30 7.37 6.74
N LEU A 205 -3.82 6.93 7.88
CA LEU A 205 -5.02 7.47 8.51
C LEU A 205 -4.81 8.93 8.98
N ILE A 206 -3.66 9.24 9.58
CA ILE A 206 -3.28 10.61 9.98
C ILE A 206 -3.21 11.55 8.76
N GLY A 207 -2.86 11.03 7.59
CA GLY A 207 -2.81 11.76 6.33
C GLY A 207 -4.18 12.14 5.74
N ILE A 208 -5.28 11.49 6.15
CA ILE A 208 -6.63 11.67 5.55
C ILE A 208 -7.05 13.13 5.36
N PRO A 209 -6.89 14.04 6.35
CA PRO A 209 -7.30 15.44 6.19
C PRO A 209 -6.55 16.18 5.06
N ARG A 210 -5.33 15.75 4.75
CA ARG A 210 -4.43 16.34 3.75
C ARG A 210 -4.67 15.82 2.35
N TYR A 211 -5.29 14.65 2.21
CA TYR A 211 -5.57 14.04 0.91
C TYR A 211 -6.56 14.86 0.10
N GLN A 212 -6.25 14.99 -1.18
CA GLN A 212 -7.08 15.65 -2.16
C GLN A 212 -8.20 14.70 -2.60
N ASN A 213 -9.44 15.10 -2.36
CA ASN A 213 -10.62 14.40 -2.88
C ASN A 213 -10.87 14.83 -4.32
N LYS A 214 -10.68 13.92 -5.28
CA LYS A 214 -10.91 14.17 -6.72
C LYS A 214 -12.32 14.68 -7.05
N PHE A 215 -13.33 14.26 -6.26
CA PHE A 215 -14.73 14.64 -6.46
C PHE A 215 -14.95 16.17 -6.52
N ARG A 216 -14.06 16.97 -5.91
CA ARG A 216 -14.18 18.43 -5.92
C ARG A 216 -13.64 19.08 -7.20
N TRP A 217 -12.74 18.44 -7.95
CA TRP A 217 -12.12 19.03 -9.14
C TRP A 217 -12.93 18.83 -10.41
N GLU A 218 -13.63 17.69 -10.54
CA GLU A 218 -14.56 17.45 -11.65
C GLU A 218 -15.79 18.38 -11.56
N ALA A 219 -16.26 18.68 -10.35
CA ALA A 219 -17.31 19.67 -10.15
C ALA A 219 -16.85 21.09 -10.54
N LEU A 220 -15.64 21.49 -10.15
CA LEU A 220 -15.07 22.81 -10.48
C LEU A 220 -14.69 22.95 -11.96
N SER A 221 -14.26 21.88 -12.63
CA SER A 221 -13.98 21.90 -14.07
C SER A 221 -15.27 21.95 -14.90
N HIS A 222 -16.34 21.28 -14.45
CA HIS A 222 -17.67 21.43 -15.04
C HIS A 222 -18.25 22.83 -14.84
N GLU A 223 -18.11 23.43 -13.65
CA GLU A 223 -18.55 24.82 -13.41
C GLU A 223 -17.76 25.83 -14.25
N SER A 224 -16.43 25.69 -14.34
CA SER A 224 -15.59 26.55 -15.18
C SER A 224 -15.86 26.39 -16.68
N CYS A 225 -16.15 25.16 -17.15
CA CYS A 225 -16.54 24.91 -18.54
C CYS A 225 -17.98 25.39 -18.86
N SER A 226 -18.88 25.43 -17.87
CA SER A 226 -20.21 26.01 -18.02
C SER A 226 -20.18 27.54 -18.11
N SER A 227 -19.35 28.19 -17.28
CA SER A 227 -19.13 29.63 -17.29
C SER A 227 -18.58 30.12 -18.64
N HIS A 228 -17.69 29.35 -19.28
CA HIS A 228 -17.18 29.67 -20.61
C HIS A 228 -18.16 29.41 -21.77
N ARG A 229 -19.22 28.60 -21.58
CA ARG A 229 -20.28 28.39 -22.59
C ARG A 229 -21.42 29.40 -22.50
N SER A 230 -21.46 30.22 -21.45
CA SER A 230 -22.50 31.25 -21.25
C SER A 230 -22.07 32.65 -21.70
N CYS A 231 -20.93 32.79 -22.39
CA CYS A 231 -20.40 34.06 -22.90
C CYS A 231 -20.50 34.21 -24.44
N PHE A 232 -21.52 33.63 -25.07
CA PHE A 232 -21.95 33.98 -26.42
C PHE A 232 -23.45 34.28 -26.44
#